data_AF-A0A7C1MFU8-F1
#
_entry.id   AF-A0A7C1MFU8-F1
#
_cell.length_a   1.000
_cell.length_b   1.000
_cell.length_c   1.000
_cell.angle_alpha   90.00
_cell.angle_beta   90.00
_cell.angle_gamma   90.00
#
_symmetry.space_group_name_H-M   'P 1'
#
loop_
_entity.id
_entity.type
_entity.pdbx_description
1 polymer ?
#
loop_
_entity_poly.entity_id
_entity_poly.type
_entity_poly.pdbx_seq_one_letter_code
_entity_poly.pdbx_strand_id
1 'polypeptide(L)'
;MKEKKIGLRYKGKKITIEVRDCSLLEMARGLIFRRKEGAPSLLFDFKNKKRENIHSFFVFFPFVALWLDDQNNVIEIKIVKPFNFYIRVKKNYSKILEIPINKKNNKIIGLLVGDKKDL
;
A
#
# COMPACT_ATOMS: atom_id res chain seq x y z
N MET A 1 -12.95 -9.82 -2.34
CA MET A 1 -11.53 -9.62 -2.76
C MET A 1 -11.11 -10.64 -3.82
N LYS A 2 -10.57 -10.19 -4.97
CA LYS A 2 -9.87 -11.08 -5.93
C LYS A 2 -8.36 -10.86 -5.82
N GLU A 3 -7.60 -11.94 -5.78
CA GLU A 3 -6.14 -11.88 -5.86
C GLU A 3 -5.72 -11.69 -7.32
N LYS A 4 -4.78 -10.76 -7.54
CA LYS A 4 -4.18 -10.51 -8.85
C LYS A 4 -2.71 -10.12 -8.69
N LYS A 5 -1.93 -10.38 -9.72
CA LYS A 5 -0.56 -9.87 -9.81
C LYS A 5 -0.56 -8.57 -10.60
N ILE A 6 0.09 -7.54 -10.08
CA ILE A 6 0.29 -6.27 -10.80
C ILE A 6 1.78 -6.00 -10.97
N GLY A 7 2.14 -5.38 -12.08
CA GLY A 7 3.49 -4.86 -12.32
C GLY A 7 3.55 -3.38 -11.95
N LEU A 8 4.36 -3.06 -10.95
CA LEU A 8 4.70 -1.69 -10.55
C LEU A 8 5.92 -1.20 -11.31
N ARG A 9 5.97 0.09 -11.64
CA ARG A 9 7.16 0.73 -12.21
C ARG A 9 7.78 1.66 -11.16
N TYR A 10 9.01 1.37 -10.75
CA TYR A 10 9.75 2.16 -9.78
C TYR A 10 11.23 2.25 -10.17
N LYS A 11 11.76 3.48 -10.28
CA LYS A 11 13.18 3.75 -10.65
C LYS A 11 13.65 2.97 -11.90
N GLY A 12 12.81 2.93 -12.94
CA GLY A 12 13.11 2.20 -14.19
C GLY A 12 13.02 0.67 -14.09
N LYS A 13 12.71 0.11 -12.92
CA LYS A 13 12.52 -1.33 -12.71
C LYS A 13 11.03 -1.68 -12.66
N LYS A 14 10.70 -2.87 -13.18
CA LYS A 14 9.36 -3.46 -13.05
C LYS A 14 9.35 -4.44 -11.89
N ILE A 15 8.48 -4.22 -10.91
CA ILE A 15 8.33 -5.06 -9.72
C ILE A 15 6.95 -5.70 -9.75
N THR A 16 6.89 -7.03 -9.79
CA THR A 16 5.62 -7.76 -9.74
C THR A 16 5.25 -8.04 -8.29
N ILE A 17 4.02 -7.67 -7.91
CA ILE A 17 3.48 -7.93 -6.57
C ILE A 17 2.09 -8.56 -6.68
N GLU A 18 1.83 -9.52 -5.79
CA GLU A 18 0.50 -10.09 -5.56
C GLU A 18 -0.30 -9.18 -4.64
N VAL A 19 -1.47 -8.76 -5.09
CA VAL A 19 -2.34 -7.82 -4.40
C VAL A 19 -3.77 -8.34 -4.42
N ARG A 20 -4.55 -7.91 -3.42
CA ARG A 20 -6.00 -8.07 -3.44
C ARG A 20 -6.64 -6.75 -3.82
N ASP A 21 -7.49 -6.79 -4.83
CA ASP A 21 -8.29 -5.64 -5.23
C ASP A 21 -9.38 -5.39 -4.17
N CYS A 22 -9.39 -4.19 -3.61
CA CYS A 22 -10.38 -3.75 -2.64
C CYS A 22 -11.52 -3.03 -3.36
N SER A 23 -12.72 -3.61 -3.28
CA SER A 23 -13.95 -2.93 -3.65
C SER A 23 -14.26 -1.77 -2.69
N LEU A 24 -15.08 -0.81 -3.09
CA LEU A 24 -15.43 0.40 -2.31
C LEU A 24 -15.82 0.10 -0.85
N LEU A 25 -16.54 -1.00 -0.61
CA LEU A 25 -16.94 -1.44 0.74
C LEU A 25 -15.76 -2.02 1.54
N GLU A 26 -14.84 -2.70 0.87
CA GLU A 26 -13.63 -3.27 1.47
C GLU A 26 -12.57 -2.20 1.75
N MET A 27 -12.63 -1.04 1.07
CA MET A 27 -11.72 0.09 1.30
C MET A 27 -11.83 0.65 2.71
N ALA A 28 -13.03 0.70 3.28
CA ALA A 28 -13.26 1.15 4.66
C ALA A 28 -12.65 0.20 5.70
N ARG A 29 -12.46 -1.08 5.36
CA ARG A 29 -11.90 -2.09 6.26
C ARG A 29 -10.38 -2.20 6.12
N GLY A 30 -9.83 -2.11 4.92
CA GLY A 30 -8.38 -2.12 4.68
C GLY A 30 -7.61 -3.16 5.53
N LEU A 31 -6.55 -2.68 6.20
CA LEU A 31 -5.73 -3.45 7.15
C LEU A 31 -6.22 -3.40 8.61
N ILE A 32 -7.34 -2.71 8.88
CA ILE A 32 -7.88 -2.49 10.22
C ILE A 32 -8.23 -3.84 10.87
N PHE A 33 -7.80 -4.05 12.13
CA PHE A 33 -7.98 -5.28 12.90
C PHE A 33 -7.41 -6.57 12.27
N ARG A 34 -6.52 -6.47 11.28
CA ARG A 34 -5.81 -7.65 10.74
C ARG A 34 -4.58 -7.99 11.58
N ARG A 35 -4.15 -9.26 11.53
CA ARG A 35 -2.85 -9.71 12.05
C ARG A 35 -1.76 -9.57 10.99
N LYS A 36 -0.56 -9.14 11.38
CA LYS A 36 0.60 -8.87 10.53
C LYS A 36 0.93 -10.00 9.53
N GLU A 37 0.93 -11.24 10.00
CA GLU A 37 1.42 -12.40 9.24
C GLU A 37 0.41 -12.92 8.20
N GLY A 38 -0.89 -12.66 8.41
CA GLY A 38 -1.97 -13.04 7.50
C GLY A 38 -2.50 -11.88 6.66
N ALA A 39 -1.94 -10.68 6.82
CA ALA A 39 -2.41 -9.49 6.11
C ALA A 39 -1.97 -9.54 4.62
N PRO A 40 -2.92 -9.52 3.67
CA PRO A 40 -2.60 -9.44 2.26
C PRO A 40 -2.18 -8.01 1.88
N SER A 41 -1.44 -7.87 0.78
CA SER A 41 -1.22 -6.56 0.17
C SER A 41 -2.52 -6.10 -0.49
N LEU A 42 -2.94 -4.86 -0.24
CA LEU A 42 -4.24 -4.33 -0.65
C LEU A 42 -4.07 -3.24 -1.69
N LEU A 43 -4.76 -3.37 -2.83
CA LEU A 43 -4.82 -2.35 -3.86
C LEU A 43 -6.17 -1.65 -3.81
N PHE A 44 -6.15 -0.35 -3.64
CA PHE A 44 -7.29 0.56 -3.64
C PHE A 44 -7.24 1.34 -4.95
N ASP A 45 -8.21 1.12 -5.83
CA ASP A 45 -8.32 1.85 -7.11
C ASP A 45 -9.47 2.85 -7.03
N PHE A 46 -9.14 4.13 -7.07
CA PHE A 46 -10.10 5.22 -6.91
C PHE A 46 -10.73 5.63 -8.24
N LYS A 47 -10.33 5.04 -9.39
CA LYS A 47 -10.88 5.35 -10.72
C LYS A 47 -11.03 6.85 -11.00
N ASN A 48 -10.04 7.65 -10.60
CA ASN A 48 -9.99 9.12 -10.71
C ASN A 48 -10.92 9.91 -9.76
N LYS A 49 -11.58 9.27 -8.79
CA LYS A 49 -12.44 9.93 -7.80
C LYS A 49 -11.64 10.28 -6.54
N LYS A 50 -11.37 11.58 -6.37
CA LYS A 50 -10.88 12.30 -5.16
C LYS A 50 -9.62 11.77 -4.47
N ARG A 51 -8.83 12.72 -3.96
CA ARG A 51 -7.65 12.45 -3.11
C ARG A 51 -8.13 12.03 -1.72
N GLU A 52 -8.30 10.74 -1.49
CA GLU A 52 -8.69 10.21 -0.18
C GLU A 52 -7.46 10.02 0.71
N ASN A 53 -7.39 10.75 1.82
CA ASN A 53 -6.32 10.56 2.80
C ASN A 53 -6.47 9.19 3.46
N ILE A 54 -5.35 8.52 3.73
CA ILE A 54 -5.37 7.25 4.45
C ILE A 54 -5.16 7.48 5.95
N HIS A 55 -5.77 6.62 6.75
CA HIS A 55 -5.58 6.54 8.19
C HIS A 55 -5.17 5.12 8.58
N SER A 56 -4.47 4.99 9.69
CA SER A 56 -3.97 3.72 10.25
C SER A 56 -4.34 3.54 11.73
N PHE A 57 -5.37 4.27 12.19
CA PHE A 57 -5.78 4.32 13.59
C PHE A 57 -6.09 2.94 14.22
N PHE A 58 -6.46 1.94 13.43
CA PHE A 58 -6.74 0.57 13.89
C PHE A 58 -5.88 -0.50 13.20
N VAL A 59 -4.72 -0.10 12.67
CA VAL A 59 -3.74 -1.02 12.09
C VAL A 59 -2.63 -1.24 13.12
N PHE A 60 -2.52 -2.46 13.65
CA PHE A 60 -1.63 -2.80 14.77
C PHE A 60 -0.19 -3.14 14.35
N PHE A 61 0.18 -2.89 13.10
CA PHE A 61 1.51 -3.22 12.56
C PHE A 61 1.92 -2.21 11.48
N PRO A 62 3.23 -1.99 11.27
CA PRO A 62 3.69 -1.07 10.24
C PRO A 62 3.50 -1.68 8.84
N PHE A 63 3.21 -0.82 7.87
CA PHE A 63 3.03 -1.19 6.48
C PHE A 63 3.64 -0.14 5.55
N VAL A 64 3.96 -0.54 4.32
CA VAL A 64 4.38 0.39 3.28
C VAL A 64 3.15 0.81 2.48
N ALA A 65 2.90 2.12 2.42
CA ALA A 65 1.92 2.71 1.53
C ALA A 65 2.61 3.23 0.28
N LEU A 66 2.11 2.82 -0.88
CA LEU A 66 2.53 3.28 -2.19
C LEU A 66 1.39 4.03 -2.84
N TRP A 67 1.67 5.23 -3.35
CA TRP A 67 0.74 5.96 -4.20
C TRP A 67 1.13 5.78 -5.64
N LEU A 68 0.18 5.36 -6.47
CA LEU A 68 0.38 5.02 -7.86
C LEU A 68 -0.49 5.87 -8.79
N ASP A 69 -0.02 6.06 -10.02
CA ASP A 69 -0.87 6.57 -11.09
C ASP A 69 -1.71 5.45 -11.74
N ASP A 70 -2.46 5.82 -12.77
CA ASP A 70 -3.33 4.93 -13.54
C ASP A 70 -2.52 3.82 -14.25
N GLN A 71 -1.27 4.11 -14.61
CA GLN A 71 -0.32 3.20 -15.25
C GLN A 71 0.53 2.37 -14.28
N ASN A 72 0.25 2.44 -12.97
CA ASN A 72 1.01 1.79 -11.89
C ASN A 72 2.48 2.26 -11.75
N ASN A 73 2.78 3.50 -12.14
CA ASN A 73 4.04 4.14 -11.77
C ASN A 73 3.98 4.59 -10.31
N VAL A 74 5.05 4.33 -9.56
CA VAL A 74 5.14 4.72 -8.15
C VAL A 74 5.44 6.21 -8.04
N ILE A 75 4.49 6.94 -7.46
CA ILE A 75 4.53 8.40 -7.28
C ILE A 75 5.20 8.78 -5.96
N GLU A 76 4.86 8.05 -4.89
CA GLU A 76 5.33 8.27 -3.54
C GLU A 76 5.31 6.96 -2.75
N ILE A 77 6.25 6.82 -1.80
CA ILE A 77 6.37 5.68 -0.89
C ILE A 77 6.46 6.22 0.53
N LYS A 78 5.67 5.67 1.45
CA LYS A 78 5.82 5.94 2.89
C LYS A 78 5.75 4.66 3.69
N ILE A 79 6.57 4.60 4.73
CA ILE A 79 6.39 3.65 5.82
C ILE A 79 5.38 4.26 6.77
N VAL A 80 4.29 3.55 7.00
CA VAL A 80 3.19 3.96 7.87
C VAL A 80 3.31 3.18 9.17
N LYS A 81 3.49 3.91 10.28
CA LYS A 81 3.45 3.34 11.63
C LYS A 81 2.00 3.12 12.08
N PRO A 82 1.76 2.15 12.98
CA PRO A 82 0.48 1.96 13.65
C PRO A 82 -0.08 3.25 14.26
N PHE A 83 -1.41 3.32 14.38
CA PHE A 83 -2.13 4.37 15.11
C PHE A 83 -1.97 5.79 14.57
N ASN A 84 -1.59 5.96 13.29
CA ASN A 84 -1.53 7.28 12.69
C ASN A 84 -2.89 7.70 12.13
N PHE A 85 -3.44 8.82 12.60
CA PHE A 85 -4.76 9.32 12.23
C PHE A 85 -4.82 9.93 10.84
N TYR A 86 -3.69 10.43 10.33
CA TYR A 86 -3.70 11.25 9.11
C TYR A 86 -2.39 11.15 8.35
N ILE A 87 -2.43 10.51 7.18
CA ILE A 87 -1.29 10.40 6.28
C ILE A 87 -1.63 11.14 5.00
N ARG A 88 -1.07 12.35 4.88
CA ARG A 88 -1.25 13.22 3.72
C ARG A 88 -0.29 12.88 2.60
N VAL A 89 -0.78 12.99 1.37
CA VAL A 89 0.05 13.00 0.16
C VAL A 89 -0.13 14.30 -0.60
N LYS A 90 0.97 14.83 -1.11
CA LYS A 90 1.01 16.12 -1.81
C LYS A 90 0.73 15.99 -3.31
N LYS A 91 0.98 14.81 -3.88
CA LYS A 91 0.87 14.53 -5.32
C LYS A 91 -0.48 13.93 -5.69
N ASN A 92 -0.88 14.10 -6.96
CA ASN A 92 -2.03 13.37 -7.52
C ASN A 92 -1.69 11.89 -7.63
N TYR A 93 -2.66 11.02 -7.34
CA TYR A 93 -2.59 9.58 -7.53
C TYR A 93 -3.98 9.06 -7.86
N SER A 94 -4.05 7.87 -8.45
CA SER A 94 -5.32 7.20 -8.76
C SER A 94 -5.47 5.88 -8.00
N LYS A 95 -4.37 5.32 -7.46
CA LYS A 95 -4.38 4.09 -6.69
C LYS A 95 -3.49 4.18 -5.46
N ILE A 96 -3.86 3.45 -4.42
CA ILE A 96 -3.02 3.24 -3.24
C ILE A 96 -2.78 1.74 -3.10
N LEU A 97 -1.54 1.37 -2.78
CA LEU A 97 -1.18 0.00 -2.47
C LEU A 97 -0.58 -0.06 -1.06
N GLU A 98 -1.24 -0.81 -0.18
CA GLU A 98 -0.78 -1.06 1.18
C GLU A 98 -0.11 -2.44 1.24
N ILE A 99 1.14 -2.48 1.68
CA ILE A 99 1.95 -3.70 1.79
C ILE A 99 2.35 -3.88 3.24
N PRO A 100 1.76 -4.84 3.97
CA PRO A 100 2.16 -5.17 5.33
C PRO A 100 3.66 -5.50 5.41
N ILE A 101 4.37 -4.92 6.40
CA ILE A 101 5.76 -5.29 6.67
C ILE A 101 5.78 -6.63 7.38
N ASN A 102 5.94 -7.73 6.63
CA ASN A 102 5.98 -9.09 7.16
C ASN A 102 6.99 -9.95 6.38
N LYS A 103 7.18 -11.20 6.83
CA LYS A 103 8.13 -12.15 6.20
C LYS A 103 7.81 -12.39 4.71
N LYS A 104 6.53 -12.49 4.35
CA LYS A 104 6.08 -12.69 2.95
C LYS A 104 6.52 -11.54 2.04
N ASN A 105 6.40 -10.31 2.51
CA ASN A 105 6.66 -9.11 1.71
C ASN A 105 8.09 -8.56 1.85
N ASN A 106 8.93 -9.13 2.72
CA ASN A 106 10.26 -8.61 3.07
C ASN A 106 11.14 -8.33 1.84
N LYS A 107 11.14 -9.24 0.84
CA LYS A 107 11.92 -9.06 -0.39
C LYS A 107 11.46 -7.84 -1.20
N ILE A 108 10.14 -7.66 -1.35
CA ILE A 108 9.57 -6.55 -2.11
C ILE A 108 9.79 -5.23 -1.35
N ILE A 109 9.64 -5.24 -0.03
CA ILE A 109 9.88 -4.07 0.82
C ILE A 109 11.34 -3.62 0.69
N GLY A 110 12.31 -4.54 0.75
CA GLY A 110 13.72 -4.21 0.52
C GLY A 110 13.98 -3.54 -0.84
N LEU A 111 13.26 -3.94 -1.90
CA LEU A 111 13.38 -3.30 -3.22
C LEU A 111 12.77 -1.89 -3.27
N LEU A 112 11.72 -1.64 -2.48
CA LEU A 112 10.96 -0.38 -2.49
C LEU A 112 11.58 0.68 -1.57
N VAL A 113 11.93 0.31 -0.34
CA VAL A 113 12.42 1.24 0.70
C VAL A 113 13.89 1.03 1.08
N GLY A 114 14.56 0.01 0.54
CA GLY A 114 15.91 -0.37 0.95
C GLY A 114 15.96 -0.96 2.36
N ASP A 115 17.12 -0.95 3.01
CA ASP A 115 17.30 -1.37 4.41
C ASP A 115 16.79 -0.34 5.44
N LYS A 116 16.03 0.66 5.01
CA LYS A 116 15.35 1.63 5.90
C LYS A 116 14.13 0.99 6.59
N LYS A 117 14.30 -0.21 7.15
CA LYS A 117 13.28 -0.93 7.92
C LYS A 117 12.95 -0.27 9.25
N ASP A 118 13.79 0.69 9.68
CA ASP A 118 13.77 1.27 11.03
C ASP A 118 13.34 2.74 11.11
N LEU A 119 12.62 3.27 10.10
CA LEU A 119 12.04 4.62 10.19
C LEU A 119 10.62 4.64 10.77
#